data_AF-A0A370GL90-F1
#
_entry.id   AF-A0A370GL90-F1
#
_cell.length_a   1.000
_cell.length_b   1.000
_cell.length_c   1.000
_cell.angle_alpha   90.00
_cell.angle_beta   90.00
_cell.angle_gamma   90.00
#
_symmetry.space_group_name_H-M   'P 1'
#
loop_
_entity.id
_entity.type
_entity.pdbx_description
1 polymer ?
#
loop_
_entity_poly.entity_id
_entity_poly.type
_entity_poly.pdbx_seq_one_letter_code
_entity_poly.pdbx_strand_id
1 'polypeptide(L)'
;MENKRINLVTEISLLKDIFYTLDEIIEQKEEELQYLTDIANHSNNSDGFHEDDDYNRFIQRTWYDIRELLKDQMTSVDFEIWIEHLTIQAIVENKAFINVPNQFAVHWIRRQFARLITDNFSTILHDDIEVKLLCEDAG
;
A
#
# COMPACT_ATOMS: atom_id res chain seq x y z
N MET A 1 -2.35 47.34 -14.59
CA MET A 1 -2.60 46.14 -15.45
C MET A 1 -1.72 44.97 -15.04
N GLU A 2 -0.48 45.19 -14.61
CA GLU A 2 0.47 44.17 -14.11
C GLU A 2 -0.07 43.24 -13.00
N ASN A 3 -0.60 43.79 -11.90
CA ASN A 3 -1.03 42.99 -10.75
C ASN A 3 -2.17 42.01 -11.06
N LYS A 4 -3.04 42.34 -12.02
CA LYS A 4 -4.13 41.44 -12.43
C LYS A 4 -3.61 40.26 -13.25
N ARG A 5 -2.53 40.46 -14.04
CA ARG A 5 -1.88 39.38 -14.80
C ARG A 5 -1.13 38.42 -13.90
N ILE A 6 -0.41 38.91 -12.90
CA ILE A 6 0.34 38.06 -11.96
C ILE A 6 -0.62 37.17 -11.14
N ASN A 7 -1.76 37.72 -10.70
CA ASN A 7 -2.75 36.93 -9.97
C ASN A 7 -3.37 35.83 -10.84
N LEU A 8 -3.72 36.16 -12.09
CA LEU A 8 -4.24 35.17 -13.06
C LEU A 8 -3.23 34.06 -13.37
N VAL A 9 -1.94 34.37 -13.51
CA VAL A 9 -0.90 33.36 -13.75
C VAL A 9 -0.76 32.42 -12.56
N THR A 10 -0.87 32.95 -11.33
CA THR A 10 -0.80 32.16 -10.10
C THR A 10 -2.01 31.25 -9.95
N GLU A 11 -3.22 31.77 -10.18
CA GLU A 11 -4.46 30.98 -10.17
C GLU A 11 -4.43 29.85 -11.22
N ILE A 12 -3.92 30.13 -12.42
CA ILE A 12 -3.77 29.12 -13.48
C ILE A 12 -2.75 28.05 -13.08
N SER A 13 -1.66 28.40 -12.40
CA SER A 13 -0.66 27.44 -11.93
C SER A 13 -1.27 26.49 -10.89
N LEU A 14 -1.96 27.03 -9.89
CA LEU A 14 -2.63 26.23 -8.86
C LEU A 14 -3.68 25.30 -9.46
N LEU A 15 -4.44 25.77 -10.45
CA LEU A 15 -5.39 24.92 -11.16
C LEU A 15 -4.71 23.75 -11.88
N LYS A 16 -3.55 23.97 -12.50
CA LYS A 16 -2.80 22.89 -13.16
C LYS A 16 -2.31 21.84 -12.19
N ASP A 17 -1.81 22.25 -11.03
CA ASP A 17 -1.32 21.33 -9.99
C ASP A 17 -2.49 20.46 -9.45
N ILE A 18 -3.67 21.08 -9.28
CA ILE A 18 -4.89 20.36 -8.90
C ILE A 18 -5.30 19.36 -9.99
N PHE A 19 -5.31 19.77 -11.26
CA PHE A 19 -5.66 18.87 -12.37
C PHE A 19 -4.70 17.69 -12.47
N TYR A 20 -3.40 17.94 -12.34
CA TYR A 20 -2.38 16.89 -12.37
C TYR A 20 -2.56 15.88 -11.24
N THR A 21 -2.83 16.36 -10.03
CA THR A 21 -3.10 15.48 -8.86
C THR A 21 -4.39 14.67 -9.07
N LEU A 22 -5.42 15.27 -9.67
CA LEU A 22 -6.66 14.56 -9.98
C LEU A 22 -6.46 13.48 -11.02
N ASP A 23 -5.62 13.70 -12.03
CA ASP A 23 -5.28 12.69 -13.04
C ASP A 23 -4.60 11.47 -12.38
N GLU A 24 -3.64 11.69 -11.48
CA GLU A 24 -3.00 10.60 -10.71
C GLU A 24 -4.00 9.84 -9.82
N ILE A 25 -4.93 10.54 -9.16
CA ILE A 25 -5.97 9.90 -8.34
C ILE A 25 -6.96 9.11 -9.22
N ILE A 26 -7.32 9.63 -10.39
CA ILE A 26 -8.20 8.95 -11.33
C ILE A 26 -7.55 7.66 -11.83
N GLU A 27 -6.28 7.72 -12.24
CA GLU A 27 -5.52 6.54 -12.68
C GLU A 27 -5.48 5.47 -11.59
N GLN A 28 -5.17 5.86 -10.35
CA GLN A 28 -5.15 4.94 -9.21
C GLN A 28 -6.53 4.30 -8.93
N LYS A 29 -7.63 5.06 -9.13
CA LYS A 29 -9.01 4.55 -8.95
C LYS A 29 -9.47 3.67 -10.11
N GLU A 30 -9.00 3.92 -11.32
CA GLU A 30 -9.26 3.06 -12.47
C GLU A 30 -8.57 1.70 -12.32
N GLU A 31 -7.33 1.67 -11.82
CA GLU A 31 -6.63 0.43 -11.48
C GLU A 31 -7.35 -0.38 -10.39
N GLU A 32 -7.81 0.29 -9.33
CA GLU A 32 -8.59 -0.34 -8.25
C GLU A 32 -9.92 -0.92 -8.77
N LEU A 33 -10.62 -0.17 -9.64
CA LEU A 33 -11.87 -0.63 -10.26
C LEU A 33 -11.64 -1.80 -11.22
N GLN A 34 -10.55 -1.81 -11.98
CA GLN A 34 -10.19 -2.92 -12.86
C GLN A 34 -9.95 -4.19 -12.06
N TYR A 35 -9.17 -4.10 -10.98
CA TYR A 35 -8.93 -5.22 -10.06
C TYR A 35 -10.24 -5.79 -9.46
N LEU A 36 -11.14 -4.92 -9.01
CA LEU A 36 -12.45 -5.35 -8.48
C LEU A 36 -13.37 -5.95 -9.56
N THR A 37 -13.27 -5.46 -10.80
CA THR A 37 -14.04 -5.95 -11.95
C THR A 37 -13.57 -7.35 -12.36
N ASP A 38 -12.25 -7.57 -12.37
CA ASP A 38 -11.66 -8.88 -12.65
C ASP A 38 -12.10 -9.90 -11.58
N ILE A 39 -12.11 -9.50 -10.31
CA ILE A 39 -12.66 -10.30 -9.21
C ILE A 39 -14.13 -10.70 -9.45
N ALA A 40 -14.98 -9.75 -9.88
CA ALA A 40 -16.40 -9.99 -10.08
C ALA A 40 -16.68 -10.91 -11.27
N ASN A 41 -15.89 -10.80 -12.34
CA ASN A 41 -16.04 -11.59 -13.56
C ASN A 41 -15.58 -13.05 -13.39
N HIS A 42 -14.56 -13.32 -12.57
CA HIS A 42 -14.10 -14.68 -12.27
C HIS A 42 -15.09 -15.46 -11.38
N SER A 43 -16.02 -14.79 -10.70
CA SER A 43 -17.07 -15.45 -9.91
C SER A 43 -18.17 -16.12 -10.77
N ASN A 44 -18.24 -15.80 -12.08
CA ASN A 44 -19.30 -16.28 -12.98
C ASN A 44 -18.93 -17.45 -13.90
N ASN A 45 -17.66 -17.89 -13.91
CA ASN A 45 -17.21 -19.07 -14.65
C ASN A 45 -16.58 -20.08 -13.69
N SER A 46 -17.40 -20.94 -13.10
CA SER A 46 -16.93 -22.08 -12.33
C SER A 46 -16.40 -23.17 -13.27
N ASP A 47 -15.08 -23.24 -13.45
CA ASP A 47 -14.37 -24.52 -13.54
C ASP A 47 -12.86 -24.28 -13.44
N GLY A 48 -12.32 -24.49 -12.24
CA GLY A 48 -10.91 -24.29 -11.92
C GLY A 48 -10.75 -23.92 -10.46
N PHE A 49 -10.52 -24.90 -9.59
CA PHE A 49 -10.04 -24.64 -8.23
C PHE A 49 -8.65 -23.98 -8.33
N HIS A 50 -8.60 -22.66 -8.18
CA HIS A 50 -7.38 -21.87 -8.09
C HIS A 50 -7.20 -21.44 -6.62
N GLU A 51 -6.64 -22.34 -5.79
CA GLU A 51 -6.25 -22.02 -4.40
C GLU A 51 -5.39 -20.74 -4.31
N ASP A 52 -4.66 -20.42 -5.38
CA ASP A 52 -3.78 -19.25 -5.48
C ASP A 52 -4.55 -17.92 -5.50
N ASP A 53 -5.76 -17.85 -6.07
CA ASP A 53 -6.51 -16.58 -6.21
C ASP A 53 -7.17 -16.16 -4.89
N ASP A 54 -7.72 -17.11 -4.15
CA ASP A 54 -8.31 -16.87 -2.84
C ASP A 54 -7.23 -16.51 -1.80
N TYR A 55 -6.07 -17.16 -1.87
CA TYR A 55 -4.93 -16.83 -1.02
C TYR A 55 -4.38 -15.42 -1.32
N ASN A 56 -4.19 -15.08 -2.60
CA ASN A 56 -3.74 -13.74 -2.98
C ASN A 56 -4.70 -12.65 -2.50
N ARG A 57 -6.00 -12.87 -2.61
CA ARG A 57 -7.01 -11.94 -2.08
C ARG A 57 -6.91 -11.81 -0.55
N PHE A 58 -6.72 -12.91 0.14
CA PHE A 58 -6.57 -12.92 1.60
C PHE A 58 -5.34 -12.11 2.05
N ILE A 59 -4.17 -12.31 1.43
CA ILE A 59 -2.95 -11.57 1.83
C ILE A 59 -3.09 -10.07 1.56
N GLN A 60 -3.67 -9.69 0.41
CA GLN A 60 -3.84 -8.28 0.06
C GLN A 60 -4.84 -7.61 0.99
N ARG A 61 -5.94 -8.30 1.32
CA ARG A 61 -6.92 -7.77 2.29
C ARG A 61 -6.33 -7.60 3.67
N THR A 62 -5.59 -8.60 4.15
CA THR A 62 -4.89 -8.56 5.44
C THR A 62 -3.93 -7.38 5.49
N TRP A 63 -3.12 -7.19 4.46
CA TRP A 63 -2.18 -6.07 4.40
C TRP A 63 -2.88 -4.71 4.36
N TYR A 64 -3.97 -4.58 3.59
CA TYR A 64 -4.79 -3.37 3.59
C TYR A 64 -5.27 -3.02 5.00
N ASP A 65 -5.89 -3.97 5.70
CA ASP A 65 -6.42 -3.74 7.05
C ASP A 65 -5.29 -3.38 8.04
N ILE A 66 -4.11 -4.01 7.93
CA ILE A 66 -2.92 -3.65 8.73
C ILE A 66 -2.45 -2.23 8.45
N ARG A 67 -2.37 -1.82 7.18
CA ARG A 67 -1.92 -0.46 6.83
C ARG A 67 -2.87 0.60 7.37
N GLU A 68 -4.18 0.36 7.33
CA GLU A 68 -5.15 1.28 7.91
C GLU A 68 -4.94 1.44 9.43
N LEU A 69 -4.70 0.33 10.15
CA LEU A 69 -4.36 0.41 11.58
C LEU A 69 -3.05 1.15 11.83
N LEU A 70 -2.03 0.92 11.01
CA LEU A 70 -0.74 1.60 11.12
C LEU A 70 -0.89 3.11 10.93
N LYS A 71 -1.71 3.54 9.96
CA LYS A 71 -1.99 4.95 9.68
C LYS A 71 -2.57 5.69 10.88
N ASP A 72 -3.41 5.01 11.68
CA ASP A 72 -3.98 5.58 12.92
C ASP A 72 -3.01 5.56 14.10
N GLN A 73 -1.97 4.72 14.05
CA GLN A 73 -1.03 4.49 15.15
C GLN A 73 0.29 5.26 15.00
N MET A 74 0.53 5.93 13.87
CA MET A 74 1.73 6.72 13.60
C MET A 74 1.40 8.08 13.00
N THR A 75 2.42 8.91 12.77
CA THR A 75 2.22 10.19 12.08
C THR A 75 1.99 9.96 10.58
N SER A 76 1.22 10.84 9.93
CA SER A 76 1.01 10.77 8.47
C SER A 76 2.34 10.77 7.70
N VAL A 77 3.30 11.59 8.16
CA VAL A 77 4.65 11.67 7.57
C VAL A 77 5.41 10.35 7.71
N ASP A 78 5.38 9.71 8.87
CA ASP A 78 6.03 8.41 9.05
C ASP A 78 5.40 7.33 8.18
N PHE A 79 4.07 7.35 8.04
CA PHE A 79 3.35 6.39 7.20
C PHE A 79 3.73 6.54 5.73
N GLU A 80 3.64 7.76 5.19
CA GLU A 80 3.96 8.08 3.79
C GLU A 80 5.40 7.68 3.46
N ILE A 81 6.37 8.03 4.32
CA ILE A 81 7.79 7.78 4.05
C ILE A 81 8.14 6.29 4.18
N TRP A 82 7.63 5.59 5.20
CA TRP A 82 8.14 4.28 5.59
C TRP A 82 7.24 3.10 5.29
N ILE A 83 5.93 3.30 5.18
CA ILE A 83 4.93 2.21 5.13
C ILE A 83 4.17 2.18 3.80
N GLU A 84 3.82 3.34 3.24
CA GLU A 84 2.94 3.45 2.07
C GLU A 84 3.39 2.61 0.87
N HIS A 85 4.70 2.63 0.60
CA HIS A 85 5.32 1.95 -0.53
C HIS A 85 5.65 0.47 -0.27
N LEU A 86 5.35 -0.05 0.92
CA LEU A 86 5.60 -1.45 1.26
C LEU A 86 4.48 -2.33 0.70
N THR A 87 4.86 -3.49 0.18
CA THR A 87 3.93 -4.48 -0.36
C THR A 87 4.11 -5.82 0.34
N ILE A 88 3.00 -6.53 0.58
CA ILE A 88 3.05 -7.89 1.09
C ILE A 88 3.29 -8.86 -0.06
N GLN A 89 4.24 -9.78 0.14
CA GLN A 89 4.55 -10.82 -0.84
C GLN A 89 3.85 -12.13 -0.50
N ALA A 90 3.89 -12.54 0.78
CA ALA A 90 3.32 -13.80 1.22
C ALA A 90 3.11 -13.84 2.75
N ILE A 91 2.21 -14.72 3.19
CA ILE A 91 2.02 -15.12 4.59
C ILE A 91 2.09 -16.65 4.65
N VAL A 92 3.20 -17.19 5.15
CA VAL A 92 3.46 -18.64 5.16
C VAL A 92 4.05 -19.04 6.50
N GLU A 93 3.53 -20.10 7.12
CA GLU A 93 4.06 -20.67 8.38
C GLU A 93 4.33 -19.59 9.45
N ASN A 94 3.32 -18.76 9.72
CA ASN A 94 3.36 -17.68 10.70
C ASN A 94 4.42 -16.61 10.40
N LYS A 95 4.81 -16.45 9.14
CA LYS A 95 5.71 -15.39 8.69
C LYS A 95 5.06 -14.55 7.62
N ALA A 96 5.06 -13.24 7.82
CA ALA A 96 4.65 -12.27 6.81
C ALA A 96 5.89 -11.71 6.12
N PHE A 97 5.95 -11.81 4.80
CA PHE A 97 7.05 -11.30 3.98
C PHE A 97 6.62 -9.99 3.32
N ILE A 98 7.36 -8.93 3.61
CA ILE A 98 7.07 -7.56 3.13
C ILE A 98 8.25 -7.09 2.29
N ASN A 99 7.95 -6.65 1.08
CA ASN A 99 8.92 -6.03 0.20
C ASN A 99 9.14 -4.57 0.60
N VAL A 100 10.42 -4.21 0.66
CA VAL A 100 10.92 -2.90 1.05
C VAL A 100 11.82 -2.37 -0.06
N PRO A 101 11.67 -1.09 -0.46
CA PRO A 101 12.29 -0.58 -1.69
C PRO A 101 13.82 -0.50 -1.66
N ASN A 102 14.46 -0.46 -0.48
CA ASN A 102 15.91 -0.39 -0.35
C ASN A 102 16.38 -0.84 1.04
N GLN A 103 17.68 -1.18 1.16
CA GLN A 103 18.28 -1.64 2.42
C GLN A 103 18.22 -0.61 3.56
N PHE A 104 18.29 0.69 3.26
CA PHE A 104 18.20 1.73 4.28
C PHE A 104 16.82 1.73 4.96
N ALA A 105 15.75 1.63 4.16
CA ALA A 105 14.39 1.49 4.66
C ALA A 105 14.23 0.21 5.49
N VAL A 106 14.81 -0.93 5.07
CA VAL A 106 14.79 -2.18 5.86
C VAL A 106 15.37 -1.94 7.26
N HIS A 107 16.54 -1.31 7.35
CA HIS A 107 17.18 -1.05 8.63
C HIS A 107 16.35 -0.11 9.51
N TRP A 108 15.77 0.94 8.92
CA TRP A 108 14.97 1.90 9.66
C TRP A 108 13.66 1.29 10.17
N ILE A 109 12.89 0.65 9.29
CA ILE A 109 11.61 0.01 9.63
C ILE A 109 11.82 -1.06 10.69
N ARG A 110 12.86 -1.90 10.53
CA ARG A 110 13.18 -2.94 11.52
C ARG A 110 13.49 -2.35 12.90
N ARG A 111 14.11 -1.17 12.96
CA ARG A 111 14.48 -0.54 14.22
C ARG A 111 13.31 0.19 14.89
N GLN A 112 12.51 0.92 14.11
CA GLN A 112 11.49 1.82 14.64
C GLN A 112 10.11 1.19 14.71
N PHE A 113 9.74 0.39 13.71
CA PHE A 113 8.36 -0.03 13.49
C PHE A 113 8.16 -1.55 13.54
N ALA A 114 9.22 -2.35 13.67
CA ALA A 114 9.12 -3.81 13.68
C ALA A 114 8.08 -4.33 14.66
N ARG A 115 8.10 -3.82 15.91
CA ARG A 115 7.13 -4.23 16.93
C ARG A 115 5.71 -3.82 16.55
N LEU A 116 5.51 -2.58 16.12
CA LEU A 116 4.19 -2.07 15.75
C LEU A 116 3.58 -2.88 14.60
N ILE A 117 4.37 -3.15 13.55
CA ILE A 117 3.92 -3.93 12.40
C ILE A 117 3.59 -5.37 12.84
N THR A 118 4.47 -5.99 13.61
CA THR A 118 4.26 -7.36 14.15
C THR A 118 3.00 -7.44 15.00
N ASP A 119 2.80 -6.50 15.93
CA ASP A 119 1.64 -6.47 16.82
C ASP A 119 0.32 -6.35 16.01
N ASN A 120 0.30 -5.59 14.92
CA ASN A 120 -0.87 -5.49 14.04
C ASN A 120 -1.12 -6.77 13.23
N PHE A 121 -0.08 -7.41 12.70
CA PHE A 121 -0.21 -8.73 12.06
C PHE A 121 -0.81 -9.75 13.04
N SER A 122 -0.25 -9.84 14.24
CA SER A 122 -0.72 -10.79 15.24
C SER A 122 -2.14 -10.49 15.72
N THR A 123 -2.53 -9.21 15.75
CA THR A 123 -3.89 -8.80 16.09
C THR A 123 -4.90 -9.20 15.03
N ILE A 124 -4.61 -8.95 13.75
CA ILE A 124 -5.53 -9.24 12.64
C ILE A 124 -5.62 -10.75 12.36
N LEU A 125 -4.50 -11.46 12.44
CA LEU A 125 -4.45 -12.89 12.15
C LEU A 125 -4.75 -13.76 13.37
N HIS A 126 -4.86 -13.16 14.56
CA HIS A 126 -5.08 -13.86 15.83
C HIS A 126 -4.05 -14.99 16.08
N ASP A 127 -2.81 -14.78 15.63
CA ASP A 127 -1.70 -15.73 15.76
C ASP A 127 -0.38 -14.96 15.99
N ASP A 128 0.68 -15.61 16.45
CA ASP A 128 1.99 -14.99 16.60
C ASP A 128 2.72 -15.00 15.25
N ILE A 129 2.81 -13.83 14.61
CA ILE A 129 3.33 -13.68 13.25
C ILE A 129 4.69 -12.99 13.28
N GLU A 130 5.71 -13.62 12.72
CA GLU A 130 7.01 -13.00 12.52
C GLU A 130 7.06 -12.20 11.21
N VAL A 131 7.41 -10.92 11.27
CA VAL A 131 7.53 -10.06 10.08
C VAL A 131 8.95 -10.13 9.51
N LYS A 132 9.05 -10.51 8.23
CA LYS A 132 10.29 -10.56 7.45
C LYS A 132 10.29 -9.46 6.39
N LEU A 133 11.22 -8.52 6.53
CA LEU A 133 11.47 -7.48 5.54
C LEU A 133 12.44 -8.00 4.47
N LEU A 134 12.02 -7.97 3.22
CA LEU A 134 12.77 -8.36 2.04
C LEU A 134 13.12 -7.12 1.22
N CYS A 135 14.30 -7.10 0.62
CA CYS A 135 14.73 -6.05 -0.28
C CYS A 135 15.37 -6.70 -1.50
N GLU A 136 14.88 -6.36 -2.69
CA GLU A 136 15.34 -6.89 -3.98
C GLU A 136 16.62 -6.20 -4.49
N ASP A 137 17.35 -5.48 -3.64
CA ASP A 137 18.72 -5.03 -3.93
C ASP A 137 19.62 -6.28 -4.08
N ALA A 138 19.56 -6.87 -5.26
CA ALA A 138 20.50 -7.82 -5.78
C ALA A 138 21.87 -7.13 -5.82
N GLY A 139 22.83 -7.69 -5.08
CA GLY A 139 24.23 -7.35 -5.23
C GLY A 139 24.76 -7.68 -6.62
#